data_AF-A0A7K3UP08-F1
#
_entry.id   AF-A0A7K3UP08-F1
#
_cell.length_a   1.000
_cell.length_b   1.000
_cell.length_c   1.000
_cell.angle_alpha   90.00
_cell.angle_beta   90.00
_cell.angle_gamma   90.00
#
_symmetry.space_group_name_H-M   'P 1'
#
loop_
_entity.id
_entity.type
_entity.pdbx_description
1 polymer ?
#
loop_
_entity_poly.entity_id
_entity_poly.type
_entity_poly.pdbx_seq_one_letter_code
_entity_poly.pdbx_strand_id
1 'polypeptide(L)'
;ELYRQSNIPKRLMPGAIALGAFSFTMDSLPGTPQIQNIIPTTFFKTTAWAAPGLGIAGSLFIIVVGLSFLEWRRRSAMAKGEGYGTSLLNEPEKMETDKLPNPLLAIAPLVLVGVANFVLTRMIPAWYGA
;
A
#
# COMPACT_ATOMS: atom_id res chain seq x y z
N GLU A 1 -6.67 -5.61 -15.63
CA GLU A 1 -7.86 -4.99 -16.23
C GLU A 1 -7.89 -3.47 -16.19
N LEU A 2 -7.77 -2.80 -15.04
CA LEU A 2 -7.81 -1.32 -14.95
C LEU A 2 -6.86 -0.58 -15.90
N TYR A 3 -5.60 -1.02 -15.99
CA TYR A 3 -4.62 -0.43 -16.91
C TYR A 3 -4.97 -0.66 -18.38
N ARG A 4 -5.55 -1.83 -18.68
CA ARG A 4 -5.95 -2.23 -20.04
C ARG A 4 -7.15 -1.42 -20.52
N GLN A 5 -8.17 -1.27 -19.67
CA GLN A 5 -9.36 -0.46 -19.97
C GLN A 5 -9.03 1.02 -20.14
N SER A 6 -8.11 1.54 -19.33
CA SER A 6 -7.68 2.95 -19.39
C SER A 6 -6.54 3.21 -20.40
N ASN A 7 -6.15 2.20 -21.20
CA ASN A 7 -5.04 2.25 -22.15
C ASN A 7 -3.72 2.83 -21.55
N ILE A 8 -3.46 2.51 -20.28
CA ILE A 8 -2.26 2.95 -19.56
C ILE A 8 -1.11 1.96 -19.84
N PRO A 9 0.11 2.42 -20.13
CA PRO A 9 1.25 1.53 -20.34
C PRO A 9 1.50 0.58 -19.17
N LYS A 10 1.57 -0.74 -19.44
CA LYS A 10 1.77 -1.77 -18.40
C LYS A 10 3.07 -1.60 -17.60
N ARG A 11 4.09 -0.95 -18.16
CA ARG A 11 5.35 -0.64 -17.46
C ARG A 11 5.19 0.32 -16.27
N LEU A 12 4.07 1.03 -16.16
CA LEU A 12 3.77 1.90 -15.01
C LEU A 12 3.16 1.13 -13.83
N MET A 13 2.68 -0.11 -14.07
CA MET A 13 2.03 -0.93 -13.06
C MET A 13 2.95 -1.28 -11.87
N PRO A 14 4.22 -1.69 -12.08
CA PRO A 14 5.14 -1.91 -10.95
C PRO A 14 5.35 -0.66 -10.10
N GLY A 15 5.38 0.54 -10.71
CA GLY A 15 5.52 1.80 -10.00
C GLY A 15 4.31 2.12 -9.11
N ALA A 16 3.10 1.87 -9.59
CA ALA A 16 1.88 2.03 -8.79
C ALA A 16 1.79 1.00 -7.65
N ILE A 17 2.20 -0.25 -7.90
CA ILE A 17 2.26 -1.29 -6.86
C ILE A 17 3.30 -0.91 -5.81
N ALA A 18 4.49 -0.44 -6.21
CA ALA A 18 5.53 -0.04 -5.28
C ALA A 18 5.11 1.16 -4.43
N LEU A 19 4.49 2.18 -5.04
CA LEU A 19 3.92 3.31 -4.32
C LEU A 19 2.88 2.83 -3.29
N GLY A 20 1.95 1.95 -3.69
CA GLY A 20 0.92 1.42 -2.80
C GLY A 20 1.48 0.54 -1.68
N ALA A 21 2.17 -0.53 -2.03
CA ALA A 21 2.51 -1.65 -1.15
C ALA A 21 3.82 -1.48 -0.38
N PHE A 22 4.77 -0.69 -0.88
CA PHE A 22 6.13 -0.61 -0.31
C PHE A 22 6.49 0.79 0.22
N SER A 23 5.67 1.81 0.00
CA SER A 23 5.96 3.17 0.47
C SER A 23 5.04 3.57 1.62
N PHE A 24 4.04 4.42 1.42
CA PHE A 24 3.25 4.99 2.50
C PHE A 24 2.60 3.92 3.41
N THR A 25 2.15 2.80 2.85
CA THR A 25 1.52 1.73 3.65
C THR A 25 2.50 0.91 4.48
N MET A 26 3.75 0.77 4.03
CA MET A 26 4.76 -0.05 4.71
C MET A 26 5.63 0.80 5.64
N ASP A 27 6.03 1.97 5.15
CA ASP A 27 7.06 2.83 5.74
C ASP A 27 6.48 3.85 6.73
N SER A 28 5.43 4.60 6.35
CA SER A 28 5.03 5.81 7.11
C SER A 28 3.66 5.75 7.78
N LEU A 29 2.77 4.82 7.41
CA LEU A 29 1.51 4.66 8.11
C LEU A 29 1.76 4.30 9.59
N PRO A 30 1.11 4.97 10.55
CA PRO A 30 1.25 4.61 11.96
C PRO A 30 0.83 3.16 12.23
N GLY A 31 1.59 2.47 13.07
CA GLY A 31 1.28 1.10 13.48
C GLY A 31 1.72 0.01 12.50
N THR A 32 2.47 0.32 11.44
CA THR A 32 2.98 -0.71 10.53
C THR A 32 4.02 -1.60 11.23
N PRO A 33 3.87 -2.93 11.21
CA PRO A 33 4.77 -3.86 11.90
C PRO A 33 6.02 -4.19 11.08
N GLN A 34 6.56 -3.22 10.34
CA GLN A 34 7.69 -3.45 9.44
C GLN A 34 9.02 -3.47 10.20
N ILE A 35 9.93 -4.39 9.84
CA ILE A 35 11.22 -4.56 10.52
C ILE A 35 12.00 -3.23 10.61
N GLN A 36 11.98 -2.42 9.55
CA GLN A 36 12.64 -1.11 9.50
C GLN A 36 12.08 -0.13 10.54
N ASN A 37 10.79 -0.21 10.83
CA ASN A 37 10.11 0.65 11.81
C ASN A 37 10.22 0.11 13.24
N ILE A 38 10.33 -1.21 13.40
CA ILE A 38 10.39 -1.85 14.72
C ILE A 38 11.80 -1.81 15.33
N ILE A 39 12.88 -1.97 14.54
CA ILE A 39 14.26 -1.96 15.06
C ILE A 39 14.54 -0.75 15.97
N PRO A 40 14.25 0.51 15.55
CA PRO A 40 14.56 1.68 16.36
C PRO A 40 13.73 1.81 17.64
N THR A 41 12.53 1.21 17.69
CA THR A 41 11.63 1.33 18.85
C THR A 41 12.25 0.79 20.14
N THR A 42 13.08 -0.26 20.01
CA THR A 42 13.79 -0.87 21.14
C THR A 42 14.88 0.03 21.71
N PHE A 43 15.53 0.82 20.85
CA PHE A 43 16.58 1.77 21.21
C PHE A 43 15.99 3.06 21.77
N PHE A 44 15.01 3.66 21.08
CA PHE A 44 14.37 4.91 21.47
C PHE A 44 13.29 4.76 22.55
N LYS A 45 12.99 3.53 22.97
CA LYS A 45 11.92 3.21 23.95
C LYS A 45 10.56 3.75 23.51
N THR A 46 10.27 3.62 22.21
CA THR A 46 9.00 4.01 21.59
C THR A 46 8.21 2.78 21.15
N THR A 47 7.10 2.99 20.42
CA THR A 47 6.28 1.91 19.85
C THR A 47 6.03 2.19 18.37
N ALA A 48 5.51 1.21 17.62
CA ALA A 48 5.09 1.40 16.23
C ALA A 48 3.99 2.47 16.05
N TRP A 49 3.33 2.85 17.14
CA TRP A 49 2.29 3.88 17.18
C TRP A 49 2.80 5.24 17.66
N ALA A 50 4.10 5.40 17.89
CA ALA A 50 4.66 6.67 18.32
C ALA A 50 4.50 7.76 17.25
N ALA A 51 4.19 8.99 17.70
CA ALA A 51 4.03 10.18 16.85
C ALA A 51 3.10 9.98 15.62
N PRO A 52 1.83 9.55 15.79
CA PRO A 52 0.94 9.20 14.68
C PRO A 52 0.66 10.36 13.73
N GLY A 53 0.70 11.61 14.22
CA GLY A 53 0.55 12.80 13.37
C GLY A 53 1.67 12.95 12.34
N LEU A 54 2.93 12.64 12.71
CA LEU A 54 4.06 12.68 11.78
C LEU A 54 3.95 11.55 10.75
N GLY A 55 3.54 10.35 11.16
CA GLY A 55 3.31 9.24 10.24
C GLY A 55 2.21 9.53 9.21
N ILE A 56 1.09 10.13 9.64
CA ILE A 56 0.02 10.56 8.73
C ILE A 56 0.52 11.63 7.76
N ALA A 57 1.26 12.64 8.25
CA ALA A 57 1.79 13.69 7.40
C ALA A 57 2.77 13.13 6.35
N GLY A 58 3.67 12.23 6.74
CA GLY A 58 4.60 11.55 5.83
C GLY A 58 3.87 10.67 4.81
N SER A 59 2.85 9.93 5.25
CA SER A 59 2.02 9.09 4.37
C SER A 59 1.32 9.94 3.30
N LEU A 60 0.70 11.04 3.71
CA LEU A 60 0.04 11.97 2.78
C LEU A 60 1.04 12.58 1.80
N PHE A 61 2.21 12.99 2.27
CA PHE A 61 3.28 13.51 1.43
C PHE A 61 3.69 12.50 0.35
N ILE A 62 3.96 11.25 0.73
CA ILE A 62 4.36 10.18 -0.19
C ILE A 62 3.24 9.90 -1.21
N ILE A 63 1.99 9.81 -0.78
CA ILE A 63 0.83 9.61 -1.67
C ILE A 63 0.75 10.74 -2.69
N VAL A 64 0.77 12.00 -2.24
CA VAL A 64 0.61 13.16 -3.12
C VAL A 64 1.74 13.25 -4.14
N VAL A 65 2.99 13.13 -3.69
CA VAL A 65 4.15 13.21 -4.59
C VAL A 65 4.18 12.02 -5.54
N GLY A 66 3.95 10.81 -5.02
CA GLY A 66 3.99 9.58 -5.82
C GLY A 66 2.91 9.53 -6.89
N LEU A 67 1.67 9.87 -6.55
CA LEU A 67 0.57 9.92 -7.52
C LEU A 67 0.79 11.03 -8.54
N SER A 68 1.29 12.20 -8.12
CA SER A 68 1.64 13.29 -9.04
C SER A 68 2.71 12.87 -10.04
N PHE A 69 3.75 12.15 -9.57
CA PHE A 69 4.80 11.62 -10.43
C PHE A 69 4.26 10.56 -11.41
N LEU A 70 3.49 9.59 -10.92
CA LEU A 70 2.92 8.55 -11.78
C LEU A 70 1.97 9.13 -12.84
N GLU A 71 1.16 10.13 -12.47
CA GLU A 71 0.29 10.83 -13.40
C GLU A 71 1.10 11.59 -14.46
N TRP A 72 2.18 12.28 -14.05
CA TRP A 72 3.09 12.92 -15.00
C TRP A 72 3.72 11.91 -15.97
N ARG A 73 4.18 10.75 -15.47
CA ARG A 73 4.73 9.66 -16.31
C ARG A 73 3.68 9.08 -17.25
N ARG A 74 2.45 8.91 -16.78
CA ARG A 74 1.32 8.45 -17.61
C ARG A 74 1.05 9.42 -18.75
N ARG A 75 0.91 10.71 -18.47
CA ARG A 75 0.70 11.76 -19.49
C ARG A 75 1.86 11.81 -20.49
N SER A 76 3.09 11.74 -20.00
CA SER A 76 4.29 11.77 -20.84
C SER A 76 4.37 10.57 -21.79
N ALA A 77 3.93 9.38 -21.35
CA ALA A 77 3.90 8.18 -22.17
C ALA A 77 2.77 8.23 -23.21
N MET A 78 1.58 8.66 -22.82
CA MET A 78 0.46 8.84 -23.75
C MET A 78 0.76 9.89 -24.83
N ALA A 79 1.45 10.99 -24.47
CA ALA A 79 1.89 12.00 -25.44
C ALA A 79 2.86 11.46 -26.48
N LYS A 80 3.54 10.34 -26.19
CA LYS A 80 4.43 9.62 -27.12
C LYS A 80 3.70 8.50 -27.88
N GLY A 81 2.37 8.39 -27.74
CA GLY A 81 1.56 7.36 -28.35
C GLY A 81 1.67 5.98 -27.69
N GLU A 82 2.28 5.89 -26.51
CA GLU A 82 2.40 4.63 -25.78
C GLU A 82 1.09 4.29 -25.04
N GLY A 83 0.52 3.13 -25.36
CA GLY A 83 -0.65 2.57 -24.67
C GLY A 83 -0.33 1.27 -23.93
N TYR A 84 -1.37 0.51 -23.57
CA TYR A 84 -1.22 -0.78 -22.91
C TYR A 84 -0.49 -1.82 -23.79
N GLY A 85 -0.63 -1.68 -25.12
CA GLY A 85 -0.07 -2.59 -26.12
C GLY A 85 -1.02 -3.73 -26.48
N THR A 86 -0.77 -4.38 -27.62
CA THR A 86 -1.55 -5.52 -28.13
C THR A 86 -0.89 -6.87 -27.91
N SER A 87 0.41 -6.88 -27.63
CA SER A 87 1.16 -8.11 -27.31
C SER A 87 0.98 -8.47 -25.84
N LEU A 88 0.09 -9.43 -25.61
CA LEU A 88 -0.19 -10.03 -24.31
C LEU A 88 0.84 -11.14 -24.08
N LEU A 89 1.83 -10.89 -23.23
CA LEU A 89 2.81 -11.89 -22.79
C LEU A 89 2.43 -12.31 -21.38
N ASN A 90 1.93 -13.53 -21.20
CA ASN A 90 1.52 -14.10 -19.91
C ASN A 90 0.50 -13.27 -19.12
N GLU A 91 -0.38 -12.54 -19.80
CA GLU A 91 -1.47 -11.83 -19.13
C GLU A 91 -2.62 -12.83 -18.87
N PRO A 92 -3.19 -12.87 -17.66
CA PRO A 92 -4.31 -13.76 -17.37
C PRO A 92 -5.47 -13.46 -18.32
N GLU A 93 -6.21 -14.49 -18.72
CA GLU A 93 -7.45 -14.31 -19.48
C GLU A 93 -8.38 -13.36 -18.75
N LYS A 94 -9.24 -12.66 -19.50
CA LYS A 94 -10.22 -11.74 -18.93
C LYS A 94 -10.98 -12.48 -17.82
N MET A 95 -10.82 -12.04 -16.58
CA MET A 95 -11.64 -12.53 -15.48
C MET A 95 -13.09 -12.18 -15.79
N GLU A 96 -13.94 -13.21 -15.86
CA GLU A 96 -15.38 -13.01 -15.88
C GLU A 96 -15.81 -12.45 -14.51
N THR A 97 -16.31 -11.23 -14.49
CA THR A 97 -16.66 -10.48 -13.27
C THR A 97 -17.94 -11.02 -12.57
N ASP A 98 -18.45 -12.17 -13.01
CA ASP A 98 -19.82 -12.62 -12.69
C ASP A 98 -19.96 -13.14 -11.25
N LYS A 99 -18.84 -13.48 -10.58
CA LYS A 99 -18.82 -13.93 -9.18
C LYS A 99 -17.66 -13.33 -8.40
N LEU A 100 -17.77 -12.06 -8.04
CA LEU A 100 -16.84 -11.44 -7.09
C LEU A 100 -17.23 -11.77 -5.64
N PRO A 101 -16.27 -12.10 -4.75
CA PRO A 101 -16.54 -12.24 -3.33
C PRO A 101 -17.01 -10.91 -2.73
N ASN A 102 -17.82 -10.98 -1.65
CA ASN A 102 -18.35 -9.79 -0.99
C ASN A 102 -17.20 -8.85 -0.55
N PRO A 103 -17.23 -7.55 -0.88
CA PRO A 103 -16.19 -6.59 -0.49
C PRO A 103 -15.84 -6.59 1.01
N LEU A 104 -16.82 -6.86 1.88
CA LEU A 104 -16.60 -6.95 3.34
C LEU A 104 -15.67 -8.12 3.71
N LEU A 105 -15.79 -9.26 3.04
CA LEU A 105 -14.90 -10.42 3.25
C LEU A 105 -13.46 -10.09 2.81
N ALA A 106 -13.27 -9.26 1.79
CA ALA A 106 -11.94 -8.83 1.34
C ALA A 106 -11.27 -7.84 2.32
N ILE A 107 -12.06 -7.06 3.05
CA ILE A 107 -11.57 -6.09 4.05
C ILE A 107 -11.28 -6.79 5.40
N ALA A 108 -11.93 -7.91 5.69
CA ALA A 108 -11.83 -8.60 6.97
C ALA A 108 -10.38 -8.91 7.42
N PRO A 109 -9.45 -9.40 6.58
CA PRO A 109 -8.07 -9.64 6.99
C PRO A 109 -7.33 -8.37 7.42
N LEU A 110 -7.57 -7.25 6.72
CA LEU A 110 -6.93 -5.96 7.03
C LEU A 110 -7.38 -5.45 8.41
N VAL A 111 -8.68 -5.52 8.67
CA VAL A 111 -9.27 -5.13 9.97
C VAL A 111 -8.76 -6.04 11.08
N LEU A 112 -8.73 -7.35 10.85
CA LEU A 112 -8.24 -8.32 11.81
C LEU A 112 -6.80 -8.03 12.22
N VAL A 113 -5.90 -7.82 11.24
CA VAL A 113 -4.49 -7.53 11.52
C VAL A 113 -4.34 -6.22 12.27
N GLY A 114 -5.04 -5.15 11.86
CA GLY A 114 -4.97 -3.85 12.53
C GLY A 114 -5.46 -3.89 13.99
N VAL A 115 -6.62 -4.53 14.22
CA VAL A 115 -7.20 -4.70 15.56
C VAL A 115 -6.31 -5.58 16.42
N ALA A 116 -5.87 -6.73 15.91
CA ALA A 116 -5.00 -7.64 16.65
C ALA A 116 -3.67 -6.97 17.01
N ASN A 117 -3.04 -6.25 16.08
CA ASN A 117 -1.81 -5.51 16.34
C ASN A 117 -2.00 -4.49 17.48
N PHE A 118 -3.05 -3.68 17.41
CA PHE A 118 -3.33 -2.66 18.44
C PHE A 118 -3.60 -3.29 19.81
N VAL A 119 -4.47 -4.29 19.86
CA VAL A 119 -4.86 -4.97 21.11
C VAL A 119 -3.66 -5.65 21.75
N LEU A 120 -2.91 -6.45 20.99
CA LEU A 120 -1.75 -7.17 21.52
C LEU A 120 -0.64 -6.21 21.97
N THR A 121 -0.40 -5.12 21.25
CA THR A 121 0.59 -4.10 21.63
C THR A 121 0.27 -3.47 22.99
N ARG A 122 -1.01 -3.29 23.33
CA ARG A 122 -1.44 -2.73 24.62
C ARG A 122 -1.53 -3.78 25.73
N MET A 123 -1.99 -4.98 25.41
CA MET A 123 -2.28 -6.01 26.42
C MET A 123 -1.06 -6.80 26.86
N ILE A 124 -0.10 -7.07 25.97
CA ILE A 124 1.10 -7.85 26.32
C ILE A 124 1.89 -7.21 27.47
N PRO A 125 2.19 -5.90 27.49
CA PRO A 125 2.87 -5.27 28.62
C PRO A 125 2.08 -5.34 29.93
N ALA A 126 0.75 -5.28 29.86
CA ALA A 126 -0.11 -5.35 31.05
C ALA A 126 -0.18 -6.76 31.66
N TRP A 127 -0.02 -7.81 30.83
CA TRP A 127 -0.07 -9.21 31.26
C TRP A 127 1.29 -9.81 31.61
N TYR A 128 2.35 -9.40 30.90
CA TYR A 128 3.70 -9.95 31.03
C TYR A 128 4.71 -8.99 31.66
N GLY A 129 4.33 -7.72 31.88
CA GLY A 129 5.18 -6.68 32.48
C GLY A 129 4.94 -6.46 33.97
N ALA A 130 4.31 -7.41 34.67
CA ALA A 130 4.31 -7.51 36.13
C ALA A 130 5.47 -8.39 36.60
#